data_AF-A0A2D7S153-F1
#
_entry.id   AF-A0A2D7S153-F1
#
_cell.length_a   1.000
_cell.length_b   1.000
_cell.length_c   1.000
_cell.angle_alpha   90.00
_cell.angle_beta   90.00
_cell.angle_gamma   90.00
#
_symmetry.space_group_name_H-M   'P 1'
#
loop_
_entity.id
_entity.type
_entity.pdbx_description
1 polymer ?
#
loop_
_entity_poly.entity_id
_entity_poly.type
_entity_poly.pdbx_seq_one_letter_code
_entity_poly.pdbx_strand_id
1 'polypeptide(L)'
;MISEQVSTKYAKEDRDNNLLSMESLIEKVALLSKNQDPYKVSKEIEEIKSIFYIRLNATKKEKEKNTEGESIKTEIDPLELKFKDIIHTYRKNKYEFRKNKEYEEKKNLKIKKQIIEEINKLSKEEESLKVTFEKFRSLQKRWRETGYIPITESNHIWQSYHHHIEIFYDFIKINNDLRDLDFKRNLEEKNEICRKANILLEEESINIAHTKLQELHEHWRNVGPVERSLRESTWKKFQEISKSINKKRNEYFVEKKNQDLKRLKKKNTISSEITALILKDINSHFKWEKATKKCDELHLKWKSLGRLRKENNKDAWHNLREALKKFYDTKNTFYKQQKADNKKIIERQLTICKIAEKIKNNNDWEKTSRQLMKLQKEWKESKFRSGKKSQEIWERFKFASDTFFKAKKRHYKEIKKKEVYTYKEKKKIIQEIKEFKLSSDSNKDIQKLKKFRIEWGKLNNISKSKIYINDQFFDIINSKLSKLGIDK
;
A
#
# COMPACT_ATOMS: atom_id res chain seq x y z
N MET A 1 36.04 -36.83 -13.52
CA MET A 1 36.27 -35.38 -13.75
C MET A 1 35.21 -34.68 -14.62
N ILE A 2 34.22 -35.38 -15.19
CA ILE A 2 33.09 -34.72 -15.92
C ILE A 2 31.84 -34.57 -15.02
N SER A 3 31.80 -35.21 -13.85
CA SER A 3 30.66 -35.22 -12.93
C SER A 3 30.57 -34.01 -11.97
N GLU A 4 31.65 -33.24 -11.79
CA GLU A 4 31.68 -32.09 -10.86
C GLU A 4 31.25 -30.76 -11.50
N GLN A 5 31.26 -30.65 -12.83
CA GLN A 5 30.85 -29.43 -13.54
C GLN A 5 29.33 -29.30 -13.72
N VAL A 6 28.56 -30.37 -13.52
CA VAL A 6 27.08 -30.31 -13.60
C VAL A 6 26.46 -29.91 -12.24
N SER A 7 27.16 -30.16 -11.13
CA SER A 7 26.64 -29.85 -9.78
C SER A 7 26.78 -28.38 -9.38
N THR A 8 27.60 -27.59 -10.08
CA THR A 8 27.97 -26.22 -9.67
C THR A 8 27.22 -25.10 -10.40
N LYS A 9 26.31 -25.42 -11.34
CA LYS A 9 25.53 -24.41 -12.09
C LYS A 9 24.14 -24.07 -11.53
N TYR A 10 23.70 -24.69 -10.43
CA TYR A 10 22.38 -24.44 -9.84
C TYR A 10 22.43 -23.65 -8.53
N ALA A 11 23.35 -22.69 -8.44
CA ALA A 11 23.32 -21.67 -7.40
C ALA A 11 22.30 -20.58 -7.77
N LYS A 12 21.11 -20.66 -7.14
CA LYS A 12 20.21 -19.53 -6.85
C LYS A 12 19.98 -18.52 -8.00
N GLU A 13 19.15 -18.88 -8.97
CA GLU A 13 18.23 -17.88 -9.53
C GLU A 13 16.93 -17.94 -8.74
N ASP A 14 16.89 -17.15 -7.66
CA ASP A 14 15.71 -16.91 -6.83
C ASP A 14 14.72 -16.01 -7.62
N ARG A 15 14.24 -16.50 -8.77
CA ARG A 15 13.14 -15.84 -9.50
C ARG A 15 11.88 -16.09 -8.69
N ASP A 16 11.33 -15.01 -8.15
CA ASP A 16 10.09 -14.99 -7.38
C ASP A 16 9.01 -15.81 -8.13
N ASN A 17 8.58 -16.94 -7.55
CA ASN A 17 7.64 -17.87 -8.19
C ASN A 17 6.31 -17.18 -8.58
N ASN A 18 6.02 -16.03 -7.97
CA ASN A 18 4.87 -15.18 -8.28
C ASN A 18 4.94 -14.49 -9.65
N LEU A 19 6.08 -14.45 -10.33
CA LEU A 19 6.28 -13.76 -11.62
C LEU A 19 6.22 -14.68 -12.85
N LEU A 20 6.29 -16.00 -12.66
CA LEU A 20 6.32 -16.98 -13.76
C LEU A 20 4.93 -17.16 -14.40
N SER A 21 4.81 -17.55 -15.67
CA SER A 21 3.51 -17.87 -16.31
C SER A 21 2.97 -19.24 -15.84
N MET A 22 1.69 -19.56 -16.10
CA MET A 22 1.12 -20.87 -15.70
C MET A 22 1.83 -22.05 -16.39
N GLU A 23 2.25 -21.89 -17.65
CA GLU A 23 3.03 -22.88 -18.39
C GLU A 23 4.45 -23.03 -17.84
N SER A 24 5.11 -21.90 -17.52
CA SER A 24 6.45 -21.91 -16.92
C SER A 24 6.46 -22.52 -15.51
N LEU A 25 5.36 -22.40 -14.75
CA LEU A 25 5.18 -23.11 -13.49
C LEU A 25 5.10 -24.63 -13.69
N ILE A 26 4.41 -25.09 -14.73
CA ILE A 26 4.31 -26.52 -15.07
C ILE A 26 5.68 -27.07 -15.46
N GLU A 27 6.43 -26.35 -16.30
CA GLU A 27 7.80 -26.73 -16.69
C GLU A 27 8.74 -26.79 -15.48
N LYS A 28 8.65 -25.81 -14.58
CA LYS A 28 9.46 -25.78 -13.36
C LYS A 28 9.14 -26.97 -12.45
N VAL A 29 7.87 -27.32 -12.27
CA VAL A 29 7.51 -28.52 -11.49
C VAL A 29 7.94 -29.81 -12.19
N ALA A 30 7.88 -29.87 -13.53
CA ALA A 30 8.39 -31.00 -14.30
C ALA A 30 9.92 -31.15 -14.20
N LEU A 31 10.66 -30.06 -14.07
CA LEU A 31 12.10 -30.08 -13.79
C LEU A 31 12.37 -30.53 -12.36
N LEU A 32 11.64 -29.96 -11.39
CA LEU A 32 11.81 -30.27 -9.97
C LEU A 32 11.42 -31.71 -9.65
N SER A 33 10.45 -32.30 -10.35
CA SER A 33 10.02 -33.69 -10.15
C SER A 33 11.06 -34.73 -10.59
N LYS A 34 12.06 -34.32 -11.38
CA LYS A 34 13.21 -35.14 -11.80
C LYS A 34 14.37 -35.14 -10.80
N ASN A 35 14.30 -34.35 -9.72
CA ASN A 35 15.37 -34.33 -8.72
C ASN A 35 15.51 -35.67 -7.99
N GLN A 36 16.76 -36.04 -7.70
CA GLN A 36 17.11 -37.29 -7.02
C GLN A 36 16.58 -37.37 -5.58
N ASP A 37 16.42 -36.23 -4.90
CA ASP A 37 15.83 -36.14 -3.57
C ASP A 37 14.52 -35.33 -3.62
N PRO A 38 13.35 -36.01 -3.65
CA PRO A 38 12.04 -35.36 -3.67
C PRO A 38 11.78 -34.46 -2.46
N TYR A 39 12.43 -34.70 -1.31
CA TYR A 39 12.14 -33.95 -0.08
C TYR A 39 12.75 -32.55 -0.07
N LYS A 40 13.91 -32.37 -0.71
CA LYS A 40 14.56 -31.05 -0.82
C LYS A 40 13.72 -30.03 -1.59
N VAL A 41 12.95 -30.50 -2.58
CA VAL A 41 12.11 -29.68 -3.45
C VAL A 41 10.64 -29.65 -3.05
N SER A 42 10.24 -30.40 -2.01
CA SER A 42 8.84 -30.52 -1.61
C SER A 42 8.20 -29.18 -1.25
N LYS A 43 8.96 -28.29 -0.61
CA LYS A 43 8.48 -26.95 -0.22
C LYS A 43 8.24 -26.06 -1.43
N GLU A 44 9.15 -26.07 -2.40
CA GLU A 44 9.03 -25.30 -3.64
C GLU A 44 7.87 -25.79 -4.50
N ILE A 45 7.65 -27.11 -4.58
CA ILE A 45 6.53 -27.70 -5.31
C ILE A 45 5.19 -27.35 -4.64
N GLU A 46 5.11 -27.32 -3.30
CA GLU A 46 3.91 -26.87 -2.58
C GLU A 46 3.63 -25.38 -2.80
N GLU A 47 4.67 -24.55 -2.79
CA GLU A 47 4.56 -23.12 -3.12
C GLU A 47 4.05 -22.93 -4.55
N ILE A 48 4.63 -23.61 -5.55
CA ILE A 48 4.17 -23.55 -6.94
C ILE A 48 2.73 -24.06 -7.09
N LYS A 49 2.38 -25.16 -6.42
CA LYS A 49 1.01 -25.68 -6.39
C LYS A 49 0.01 -24.65 -5.88
N SER A 50 0.35 -23.96 -4.79
CA SER A 50 -0.51 -22.91 -4.23
C SER A 50 -0.72 -21.75 -5.22
N ILE A 51 0.36 -21.29 -5.87
CA ILE A 51 0.32 -20.20 -6.84
C ILE A 51 -0.48 -20.60 -8.09
N PHE A 52 -0.29 -21.83 -8.59
CA PHE A 52 -1.00 -22.35 -9.74
C PHE A 52 -2.52 -22.36 -9.51
N TYR A 53 -2.99 -22.91 -8.38
CA TYR A 53 -4.43 -22.93 -8.07
C TYR A 53 -5.02 -21.55 -7.78
N ILE A 54 -4.27 -20.64 -7.15
CA ILE A 54 -4.71 -19.25 -6.96
C ILE A 54 -4.97 -18.57 -8.31
N ARG A 55 -4.08 -18.77 -9.28
CA ARG A 55 -4.23 -18.20 -10.63
C ARG A 55 -5.31 -18.87 -11.45
N LEU A 56 -5.39 -20.21 -11.41
CA LEU A 56 -6.45 -20.96 -12.07
C LEU A 56 -7.84 -20.51 -11.57
N ASN A 57 -7.99 -20.31 -10.25
CA ASN A 57 -9.24 -19.82 -9.66
C ASN A 57 -9.52 -18.36 -10.03
N ALA A 58 -8.49 -17.51 -10.16
CA ALA A 58 -8.66 -16.14 -10.66
C ALA A 58 -9.14 -16.13 -12.11
N THR A 59 -8.55 -16.96 -12.99
CA THR A 59 -8.98 -17.09 -14.39
C THR A 59 -10.37 -17.69 -14.53
N LYS A 60 -10.77 -18.64 -13.66
CA LYS A 60 -12.13 -19.18 -13.63
C LYS A 60 -13.14 -18.09 -13.22
N LYS A 61 -12.85 -17.30 -12.18
CA LYS A 61 -13.68 -16.17 -11.74
C LYS A 61 -13.80 -15.04 -12.78
N GLU A 62 -12.75 -14.76 -13.54
CA GLU A 62 -12.80 -13.80 -14.65
C GLU A 62 -13.68 -14.31 -15.79
N LYS A 63 -13.58 -15.60 -16.13
CA LYS A 63 -14.46 -16.22 -17.13
C LYS A 63 -15.93 -16.22 -16.68
N GLU A 64 -16.21 -16.57 -15.42
CA GLU A 64 -17.56 -16.55 -14.83
C GLU A 64 -18.20 -15.16 -14.81
N LYS A 65 -17.42 -14.09 -14.61
CA LYS A 65 -17.93 -12.70 -14.66
C LYS A 65 -18.25 -12.23 -16.07
N ASN A 66 -17.61 -12.81 -17.09
CA ASN A 66 -17.81 -12.45 -18.49
C ASN A 66 -18.97 -13.24 -19.14
N THR A 67 -19.41 -14.34 -18.52
CA THR A 67 -20.55 -15.15 -18.97
C THR A 67 -21.71 -14.99 -17.99
N GLU A 68 -22.54 -13.96 -18.19
CA GLU A 68 -23.81 -13.84 -17.47
C GLU A 68 -24.75 -15.00 -17.89
N GLY A 69 -24.86 -16.02 -17.03
CA GLY A 69 -26.09 -16.79 -16.91
C GLY A 69 -26.22 -18.14 -17.64
N GLU A 70 -25.21 -18.66 -18.34
CA GLU A 70 -25.26 -20.05 -18.84
C GLU A 70 -24.29 -20.96 -18.07
N SER A 71 -24.83 -22.07 -17.57
CA SER A 71 -24.10 -23.10 -16.85
C SER A 71 -23.12 -23.82 -17.79
N ILE A 72 -21.90 -23.30 -17.87
CA ILE A 72 -20.79 -23.95 -18.59
C ILE A 72 -20.46 -25.24 -17.85
N LYS A 73 -20.75 -26.39 -18.47
CA LYS A 73 -20.24 -27.70 -18.04
C LYS A 73 -18.72 -27.58 -17.87
N THR A 74 -18.24 -28.00 -16.71
CA THR A 74 -16.83 -27.94 -16.28
C THR A 74 -15.92 -28.78 -17.17
N GLU A 75 -15.60 -28.29 -18.38
CA GLU A 75 -14.45 -28.76 -19.12
C GLU A 75 -13.20 -28.46 -18.29
N ILE A 76 -12.53 -29.53 -17.86
CA ILE A 76 -11.30 -29.42 -17.08
C ILE A 76 -10.24 -28.81 -18.00
N ASP A 77 -9.68 -27.68 -17.58
CA ASP A 77 -8.64 -26.97 -18.32
C ASP A 77 -7.49 -27.94 -18.68
N PRO A 78 -7.06 -28.06 -19.95
CA PRO A 78 -5.95 -28.93 -20.35
C PRO A 78 -4.66 -28.70 -19.56
N LEU A 79 -4.43 -27.46 -19.08
CA LEU A 79 -3.28 -27.13 -18.23
C LEU A 79 -3.42 -27.71 -16.82
N GLU A 80 -4.65 -27.85 -16.30
CA GLU A 80 -4.94 -28.45 -15.00
C GLU A 80 -4.67 -29.97 -15.03
N LEU A 81 -4.98 -30.64 -16.15
CA LEU A 81 -4.69 -32.06 -16.34
C LEU A 81 -3.17 -32.33 -16.38
N LYS A 82 -2.43 -31.60 -17.22
CA LYS A 82 -0.96 -31.70 -17.29
C LYS A 82 -0.30 -31.48 -15.92
N PHE A 83 -0.77 -30.48 -15.18
CA PHE A 83 -0.25 -30.20 -13.84
C PHE A 83 -0.56 -31.33 -12.84
N LYS A 84 -1.78 -31.90 -12.88
CA LYS A 84 -2.16 -33.04 -12.03
C LYS A 84 -1.30 -34.28 -12.31
N ASP A 85 -1.02 -34.57 -13.58
CA ASP A 85 -0.21 -35.73 -13.97
C ASP A 85 1.24 -35.61 -13.48
N ILE A 86 1.83 -34.41 -13.58
CA ILE A 86 3.18 -34.15 -13.09
C ILE A 86 3.22 -34.25 -11.55
N ILE A 87 2.22 -33.73 -10.85
CA ILE A 87 2.12 -33.84 -9.39
C ILE A 87 1.90 -35.30 -8.95
N HIS A 88 1.11 -36.07 -9.70
CA HIS A 88 0.92 -37.50 -9.45
C HIS A 88 2.24 -38.25 -9.62
N THR A 89 2.97 -37.98 -10.70
CA THR A 89 4.31 -38.54 -10.94
C THR A 89 5.28 -38.19 -9.81
N TYR A 90 5.31 -36.94 -9.38
CA TYR A 90 6.11 -36.51 -8.23
C TYR A 90 5.71 -37.21 -6.92
N ARG A 91 4.42 -37.36 -6.65
CA ARG A 91 3.92 -38.11 -5.47
C ARG A 91 4.34 -39.57 -5.50
N LYS A 92 4.27 -40.21 -6.67
CA LYS A 92 4.74 -41.58 -6.88
C LYS A 92 6.25 -41.68 -6.62
N ASN A 93 7.05 -40.79 -7.19
CA ASN A 93 8.50 -40.74 -6.95
C ASN A 93 8.84 -40.51 -5.47
N LYS A 94 8.12 -39.62 -4.79
CA LYS A 94 8.28 -39.37 -3.34
C LYS A 94 7.94 -40.59 -2.50
N TYR A 95 6.88 -41.32 -2.87
CA TYR A 95 6.50 -42.57 -2.22
C TYR A 95 7.55 -43.67 -2.41
N GLU A 96 8.01 -43.89 -3.64
CA GLU A 96 9.05 -44.88 -3.95
C GLU A 96 10.38 -44.56 -3.25
N PHE A 97 10.79 -43.28 -3.23
CA PHE A 97 11.98 -42.85 -2.51
C PHE A 97 11.89 -43.15 -1.00
N ARG A 98 10.74 -42.84 -0.39
CA ARG A 98 10.49 -43.16 1.02
C ARG A 98 10.53 -44.66 1.27
N LYS A 99 9.89 -45.45 0.41
CA LYS A 99 9.84 -46.91 0.50
C LYS A 99 11.24 -47.52 0.39
N ASN A 100 12.07 -47.03 -0.53
CA ASN A 100 13.46 -47.46 -0.68
C ASN A 100 14.29 -47.12 0.56
N LYS A 101 14.13 -45.90 1.10
CA LYS A 101 14.81 -45.49 2.34
C LYS A 101 14.38 -46.32 3.55
N GLU A 102 13.07 -46.55 3.72
CA GLU A 102 12.55 -47.42 4.79
C GLU A 102 13.06 -48.87 4.64
N TYR A 103 13.24 -49.35 3.41
CA TYR A 103 13.82 -50.66 3.14
C TYR A 103 15.32 -50.72 3.49
N GLU A 104 16.10 -49.69 3.15
CA GLU A 104 17.51 -49.56 3.57
C GLU A 104 17.64 -49.47 5.10
N GLU A 105 16.81 -48.66 5.75
CA GLU A 105 16.77 -48.53 7.21
C GLU A 105 16.44 -49.88 7.88
N LYS A 106 15.48 -50.65 7.34
CA LYS A 106 15.17 -52.01 7.82
C LYS A 106 16.32 -53.00 7.60
N LYS A 107 17.01 -52.93 6.46
CA LYS A 107 18.22 -53.73 6.21
C LYS A 107 19.34 -53.40 7.20
N ASN A 108 19.61 -52.12 7.41
CA ASN A 108 20.60 -51.64 8.38
C ASN A 108 20.24 -52.07 9.81
N LEU A 109 18.95 -52.01 10.18
CA LEU A 109 18.47 -52.53 11.46
C LEU A 109 18.77 -54.03 11.62
N LYS A 110 18.52 -54.84 10.59
CA LYS A 110 18.84 -56.27 10.61
C LYS A 110 20.34 -56.50 10.76
N ILE A 111 21.18 -55.78 10.02
CA ILE A 111 22.64 -55.86 10.12
C ILE A 111 23.11 -55.49 11.53
N LYS A 112 22.60 -54.40 12.13
CA LYS A 112 22.99 -54.00 13.49
C LYS A 112 22.52 -55.00 14.55
N LYS A 113 21.34 -55.60 14.41
CA LYS A 113 20.90 -56.71 15.28
C LYS A 113 21.83 -57.94 15.15
N GLN A 114 22.21 -58.31 13.93
CA GLN A 114 23.16 -59.41 13.68
C GLN A 114 24.53 -59.13 14.31
N ILE A 115 25.06 -57.90 14.19
CA ILE A 115 26.32 -57.52 14.83
C ILE A 115 26.24 -57.69 16.34
N ILE A 116 25.12 -57.31 16.97
CA ILE A 116 24.91 -57.47 18.42
C ILE A 116 24.92 -58.95 18.81
N GLU A 117 24.24 -59.81 18.04
CA GLU A 117 24.25 -61.26 18.25
C GLU A 117 25.64 -61.87 18.05
N GLU A 118 26.37 -61.44 17.03
CA GLU A 118 27.75 -61.85 16.74
C GLU A 118 28.69 -61.45 17.89
N ILE A 119 28.58 -60.24 18.45
CA ILE A 119 29.35 -59.81 19.63
C ILE A 119 29.03 -60.68 20.85
N ASN A 120 27.76 -61.04 21.06
CA ASN A 120 27.34 -61.91 22.16
C ASN A 120 27.84 -63.37 22.00
N LYS A 121 28.01 -63.83 20.76
CA LYS A 121 28.63 -65.15 20.48
C LYS A 121 30.13 -65.12 20.73
N LEU A 122 30.82 -64.06 20.30
CA LEU A 122 32.26 -63.90 20.55
C LEU A 122 32.62 -63.88 22.04
N SER A 123 31.72 -63.45 22.93
CA SER A 123 31.94 -63.54 24.37
C SER A 123 31.79 -64.96 24.96
N LYS A 124 31.37 -65.94 24.16
CA LYS A 124 31.14 -67.34 24.57
C LYS A 124 32.06 -68.35 23.87
N GLU A 125 32.83 -67.92 22.87
CA GLU A 125 33.74 -68.78 22.09
C GLU A 125 35.13 -68.86 22.73
N GLU A 126 35.69 -70.07 22.85
CA GLU A 126 37.05 -70.34 23.38
C GLU A 126 38.12 -70.29 22.26
N GLU A 127 38.16 -69.20 21.49
CA GLU A 127 39.23 -68.97 20.51
C GLU A 127 40.40 -68.16 21.10
N SER A 128 41.54 -68.13 20.40
CA SER A 128 42.67 -67.27 20.77
C SER A 128 42.26 -65.79 20.86
N LEU A 129 42.62 -65.14 21.98
CA LEU A 129 42.24 -63.76 22.32
C LEU A 129 42.56 -62.71 21.24
N LYS A 130 43.61 -62.93 20.44
CA LYS A 130 43.97 -62.01 19.35
C LYS A 130 42.95 -62.07 18.21
N VAL A 131 42.49 -63.27 17.86
CA VAL A 131 41.53 -63.50 16.77
C VAL A 131 40.15 -62.99 17.16
N THR A 132 39.71 -63.21 18.41
CA THR A 132 38.44 -62.70 18.92
C THR A 132 38.43 -61.17 18.95
N PHE A 133 39.55 -60.54 19.27
CA PHE A 133 39.70 -59.07 19.25
C PHE A 133 39.71 -58.48 17.84
N GLU A 134 40.39 -59.12 16.88
CA GLU A 134 40.36 -58.71 15.46
C GLU A 134 38.94 -58.85 14.87
N LYS A 135 38.25 -59.95 15.18
CA LYS A 135 36.83 -60.14 14.84
C LYS A 135 35.97 -59.03 15.46
N PHE A 136 36.14 -58.71 16.74
CA PHE A 136 35.41 -57.61 17.39
C PHE A 136 35.69 -56.24 16.73
N ARG A 137 36.94 -55.93 16.37
CA ARG A 137 37.28 -54.72 15.61
C ARG A 137 36.61 -54.64 14.25
N SER A 138 36.53 -55.77 13.55
CA SER A 138 35.81 -55.86 12.27
C SER A 138 34.32 -55.57 12.45
N LEU A 139 33.70 -56.05 13.55
CA LEU A 139 32.30 -55.79 13.87
C LEU A 139 32.04 -54.34 14.26
N GLN A 140 32.97 -53.70 14.98
CA GLN A 140 32.91 -52.26 15.25
C GLN A 140 33.06 -51.43 13.97
N LYS A 141 33.92 -51.84 13.03
CA LYS A 141 34.04 -51.19 11.72
C LYS A 141 32.75 -51.32 10.92
N ARG A 142 32.20 -52.54 10.82
CA ARG A 142 30.92 -52.82 10.16
C ARG A 142 29.77 -52.03 10.80
N TRP A 143 29.74 -51.89 12.12
CA TRP A 143 28.74 -51.07 12.82
C TRP A 143 28.82 -49.60 12.41
N ARG A 144 30.03 -49.04 12.31
CA ARG A 144 30.26 -47.64 11.88
C ARG A 144 29.91 -47.41 10.40
N GLU A 145 30.21 -48.39 9.55
CA GLU A 145 29.88 -48.34 8.12
C GLU A 145 28.38 -48.55 7.85
N THR A 146 27.66 -49.18 8.78
CA THR A 146 26.22 -49.39 8.66
C THR A 146 25.49 -48.06 8.89
N GLY A 147 24.75 -47.62 7.87
CA GLY A 147 24.03 -46.35 7.86
C GLY A 147 22.87 -46.22 8.85
N TYR A 148 21.97 -45.30 8.54
CA TYR A 148 20.85 -44.94 9.41
C TYR A 148 19.85 -46.08 9.61
N ILE A 149 19.18 -46.03 10.76
CA ILE A 149 18.19 -46.99 11.25
C ILE A 149 16.91 -46.21 11.58
N PRO A 150 15.72 -46.87 11.61
CA PRO A 150 14.50 -46.22 12.05
C PRO A 150 14.67 -45.57 13.43
N ILE A 151 14.27 -44.29 13.53
CA ILE A 151 14.44 -43.46 14.74
C ILE A 151 13.81 -44.12 15.98
N THR A 152 12.72 -44.85 15.81
CA THR A 152 12.00 -45.56 16.90
C THR A 152 12.88 -46.60 17.60
N GLU A 153 13.71 -47.31 16.86
CA GLU A 153 14.55 -48.42 17.35
C GLU A 153 15.98 -47.98 17.67
N SER A 154 16.38 -46.79 17.22
CA SER A 154 17.77 -46.32 17.30
C SER A 154 18.32 -46.30 18.73
N ASN A 155 17.53 -45.86 19.71
CA ASN A 155 17.98 -45.77 21.10
C ASN A 155 18.17 -47.15 21.72
N HIS A 156 17.21 -48.06 21.54
CA HIS A 156 17.27 -49.41 22.09
C HIS A 156 18.46 -50.19 21.50
N ILE A 157 18.61 -50.16 20.17
CA ILE A 157 19.72 -50.84 19.47
C ILE A 157 21.08 -50.31 19.91
N TRP A 158 21.20 -49.00 20.13
CA TRP A 158 22.41 -48.38 20.64
C TRP A 158 22.72 -48.82 22.09
N GLN A 159 21.71 -48.86 22.97
CA GLN A 159 21.87 -49.34 24.34
C GLN A 159 22.27 -50.82 24.40
N SER A 160 21.60 -51.69 23.62
CA SER A 160 21.94 -53.11 23.54
C SER A 160 23.37 -53.30 23.03
N TYR A 161 23.77 -52.59 21.98
CA TYR A 161 25.13 -52.64 21.46
C TYR A 161 26.18 -52.27 22.51
N HIS A 162 25.96 -51.17 23.24
CA HIS A 162 26.88 -50.78 24.32
C HIS A 162 26.90 -51.78 25.47
N HIS A 163 25.76 -52.34 25.86
CA HIS A 163 25.72 -53.38 26.89
C HIS A 163 26.55 -54.61 26.50
N HIS A 164 26.41 -55.10 25.26
CA HIS A 164 27.19 -56.23 24.78
C HIS A 164 28.68 -55.90 24.60
N ILE A 165 29.02 -54.66 24.25
CA ILE A 165 30.42 -54.19 24.29
C ILE A 165 30.97 -54.26 25.72
N GLU A 166 30.22 -53.78 26.72
CA GLU A 166 30.66 -53.80 28.11
C GLU A 166 30.87 -55.24 28.61
N ILE A 167 29.95 -56.15 28.29
CA ILE A 167 30.09 -57.58 28.58
C ILE A 167 31.36 -58.15 27.93
N PHE A 168 31.61 -57.82 26.66
CA PHE A 168 32.81 -58.28 25.95
C PHE A 168 34.11 -57.77 26.59
N TYR A 169 34.15 -56.49 27.00
CA TYR A 169 35.31 -55.94 27.70
C TYR A 169 35.46 -56.49 29.13
N ASP A 170 34.37 -56.88 29.79
CA ASP A 170 34.42 -57.55 31.10
C ASP A 170 34.89 -59.02 30.95
N PHE A 171 34.59 -59.69 29.84
CA PHE A 171 35.10 -61.02 29.49
C PHE A 171 36.63 -61.02 29.23
N ILE A 172 37.13 -60.03 28.48
CA ILE A 172 38.57 -59.89 28.17
C ILE A 172 39.41 -59.47 29.39
N LYS A 173 38.79 -59.06 30.50
CA LYS A 173 39.46 -58.65 31.76
C LYS A 173 40.41 -59.73 32.32
N ILE A 174 40.36 -60.96 31.83
CA ILE A 174 41.24 -62.07 32.20
C ILE A 174 42.69 -61.88 31.67
N ASN A 175 42.94 -60.99 30.69
CA ASN A 175 44.30 -60.57 30.30
C ASN A 175 44.35 -59.04 29.99
N ASN A 176 45.17 -58.30 30.74
CA ASN A 176 45.00 -56.86 31.01
C ASN A 176 45.40 -55.91 29.85
N ASP A 177 46.43 -56.26 29.07
CA ASP A 177 47.17 -55.26 28.30
C ASP A 177 46.44 -54.69 27.07
N LEU A 178 45.72 -55.52 26.30
CA LEU A 178 45.03 -55.06 25.08
C LEU A 178 43.81 -54.18 25.39
N ARG A 179 43.12 -54.46 26.49
CA ARG A 179 41.96 -53.68 26.97
C ARG A 179 42.40 -52.31 27.46
N ASP A 180 43.49 -52.26 28.21
CA ASP A 180 44.02 -51.01 28.76
C ASP A 180 44.57 -50.11 27.64
N LEU A 181 45.21 -50.70 26.62
CA LEU A 181 45.59 -49.97 25.40
C LEU A 181 44.37 -49.37 24.67
N ASP A 182 43.27 -50.10 24.58
CA ASP A 182 42.04 -49.63 23.95
C ASP A 182 41.33 -48.53 24.76
N PHE A 183 41.31 -48.65 26.09
CA PHE A 183 40.80 -47.59 26.97
C PHE A 183 41.64 -46.33 26.86
N LYS A 184 42.97 -46.47 26.78
CA LYS A 184 43.88 -45.34 26.55
C LYS A 184 43.61 -44.66 25.21
N ARG A 185 43.45 -45.43 24.12
CA ARG A 185 43.14 -44.87 22.80
C ARG A 185 41.76 -44.19 22.76
N ASN A 186 40.73 -44.81 23.36
CA ASN A 186 39.40 -44.22 23.46
C ASN A 186 39.40 -42.95 24.32
N LEU A 187 40.24 -42.89 25.35
CA LEU A 187 40.43 -41.71 26.20
C LEU A 187 41.10 -40.59 25.42
N GLU A 188 42.15 -40.89 24.65
CA GLU A 188 42.80 -39.93 23.74
C GLU A 188 41.82 -39.38 22.69
N GLU A 189 41.02 -40.24 22.05
CA GLU A 189 39.98 -39.83 21.11
C GLU A 189 38.92 -38.92 21.76
N LYS A 190 38.46 -39.26 22.98
CA LYS A 190 37.52 -38.41 23.74
C LYS A 190 38.12 -37.09 24.18
N ASN A 191 39.41 -37.08 24.54
CA ASN A 191 40.13 -35.85 24.87
C ASN A 191 40.30 -34.97 23.63
N GLU A 192 40.57 -35.55 22.46
CA GLU A 192 40.59 -34.81 21.18
C GLU A 192 39.20 -34.26 20.81
N ILE A 193 38.12 -35.01 21.07
CA ILE A 193 36.75 -34.48 20.92
C ILE A 193 36.53 -33.26 21.82
N CYS A 194 36.94 -33.34 23.09
CA CYS A 194 36.87 -32.20 24.01
C CYS A 194 37.72 -31.02 23.52
N ARG A 195 38.92 -31.26 23.00
CA ARG A 195 39.81 -30.22 22.44
C ARG A 195 39.17 -29.54 21.22
N LYS A 196 38.65 -30.33 20.28
CA LYS A 196 37.90 -29.82 19.13
C LYS A 196 36.67 -29.04 19.55
N ALA A 197 35.92 -29.53 20.55
CA ALA A 197 34.75 -28.84 21.09
C ALA A 197 35.12 -27.49 21.75
N ASN A 198 36.29 -27.41 22.42
CA ASN A 198 36.79 -26.15 22.97
C ASN A 198 37.12 -25.14 21.88
N ILE A 199 37.73 -25.55 20.76
CA ILE A 199 37.99 -24.67 19.61
C ILE A 199 36.67 -24.10 19.06
N LEU A 200 35.58 -24.88 19.08
CA LEU A 200 34.25 -24.39 18.65
C LEU A 200 33.67 -23.29 19.54
N LEU A 201 34.20 -23.05 20.75
CA LEU A 201 33.77 -21.93 21.59
C LEU A 201 34.27 -20.58 21.05
N GLU A 202 35.36 -20.58 20.28
CA GLU A 202 35.99 -19.39 19.70
C GLU A 202 35.50 -19.11 18.27
N GLU A 203 34.84 -20.08 17.63
CA GLU A 203 34.25 -19.92 16.30
C GLU A 203 33.16 -18.83 16.28
N GLU A 204 33.28 -17.89 15.35
CA GLU A 204 32.34 -16.76 15.19
C GLU A 204 30.98 -17.21 14.66
N SER A 205 30.97 -18.25 13.82
CA SER A 205 29.76 -18.73 13.15
C SER A 205 29.00 -19.75 13.99
N ILE A 206 27.92 -19.30 14.61
CA ILE A 206 27.07 -20.10 15.49
C ILE A 206 26.46 -21.33 14.78
N ASN A 207 26.10 -21.19 13.50
CA ASN A 207 25.51 -22.31 12.75
C ASN A 207 26.55 -23.40 12.45
N ILE A 208 27.77 -23.00 12.06
CA ILE A 208 28.87 -23.92 11.80
C ILE A 208 29.29 -24.60 13.10
N ALA A 209 29.44 -23.83 14.18
CA ALA A 209 29.74 -24.36 15.50
C ALA A 209 28.70 -25.40 15.95
N HIS A 210 27.41 -25.17 15.68
CA HIS A 210 26.35 -26.13 16.01
C HIS A 210 26.44 -27.42 15.18
N THR A 211 26.63 -27.33 13.86
CA THR A 211 26.76 -28.53 13.00
C THR A 211 27.98 -29.36 13.39
N LYS A 212 29.14 -28.72 13.55
CA LYS A 212 30.36 -29.39 14.02
C LYS A 212 30.17 -30.00 15.42
N LEU A 213 29.44 -29.34 16.32
CA LEU A 213 29.11 -29.90 17.63
C LEU A 213 28.25 -31.17 17.53
N GLN A 214 27.29 -31.23 16.59
CA GLN A 214 26.50 -32.46 16.35
C GLN A 214 27.37 -33.59 15.81
N GLU A 215 28.30 -33.29 14.88
CA GLU A 215 29.28 -34.26 14.39
C GLU A 215 30.18 -34.79 15.51
N LEU A 216 30.60 -33.93 16.45
CA LEU A 216 31.36 -34.35 17.64
C LEU A 216 30.52 -35.21 18.59
N HIS A 217 29.22 -34.93 18.75
CA HIS A 217 28.32 -35.81 19.50
C HIS A 217 28.17 -37.19 18.85
N GLU A 218 28.08 -37.25 17.52
CA GLU A 218 28.04 -38.51 16.79
C GLU A 218 29.37 -39.26 16.90
N HIS A 219 30.50 -38.55 16.77
CA HIS A 219 31.82 -39.11 16.97
C HIS A 219 31.97 -39.68 18.38
N TRP A 220 31.55 -38.94 19.42
CA TRP A 220 31.56 -39.40 20.81
C TRP A 220 30.75 -40.69 21.02
N ARG A 221 29.59 -40.84 20.37
CA ARG A 221 28.77 -42.06 20.42
C ARG A 221 29.45 -43.26 19.76
N ASN A 222 30.31 -43.01 18.77
CA ASN A 222 31.04 -44.05 18.04
C ASN A 222 32.33 -44.48 18.76
N VAL A 223 32.84 -43.67 19.70
CA VAL A 223 34.00 -44.04 20.53
C VAL A 223 33.59 -44.99 21.65
N GLY A 224 34.40 -46.02 21.87
CA GLY A 224 34.16 -47.05 22.88
C GLY A 224 34.18 -46.56 24.34
N PRO A 225 33.94 -47.47 25.30
CA PRO A 225 34.04 -47.17 26.72
C PRO A 225 35.48 -46.80 27.12
N VAL A 226 35.59 -46.02 28.19
CA VAL A 226 36.85 -45.68 28.87
C VAL A 226 36.81 -46.24 30.29
N GLU A 227 37.96 -46.20 30.96
CA GLU A 227 38.11 -46.58 32.37
C GLU A 227 37.00 -45.97 33.25
N ARG A 228 36.47 -46.77 34.20
CA ARG A 228 35.29 -46.39 35.00
C ARG A 228 35.52 -45.10 35.79
N SER A 229 36.73 -44.88 36.30
CA SER A 229 37.15 -43.67 37.03
C SER A 229 37.09 -42.40 36.18
N LEU A 230 37.46 -42.48 34.89
CA LEU A 230 37.59 -41.35 33.97
C LEU A 230 36.35 -41.11 33.10
N ARG A 231 35.41 -42.06 33.07
CA ARG A 231 34.20 -41.98 32.23
C ARG A 231 33.32 -40.78 32.58
N GLU A 232 33.05 -40.58 33.87
CA GLU A 232 32.18 -39.50 34.31
C GLU A 232 32.86 -38.13 34.16
N SER A 233 34.16 -38.05 34.45
CA SER A 233 34.91 -36.80 34.37
C SER A 233 35.06 -36.30 32.92
N THR A 234 35.36 -37.19 31.98
CA THR A 234 35.47 -36.85 30.55
C THR A 234 34.11 -36.46 29.97
N TRP A 235 33.04 -37.17 30.33
CA TRP A 235 31.69 -36.83 29.90
C TRP A 235 31.21 -35.48 30.45
N LYS A 236 31.46 -35.19 31.73
CA LYS A 236 31.13 -33.89 32.34
C LYS A 236 31.82 -32.74 31.61
N LYS A 237 33.12 -32.86 31.32
CA LYS A 237 33.87 -31.85 30.54
C LYS A 237 33.23 -31.59 29.17
N PHE A 238 32.93 -32.64 28.41
CA PHE A 238 32.29 -32.49 27.10
C PHE A 238 30.87 -31.89 27.20
N GLN A 239 30.09 -32.30 28.20
CA GLN A 239 28.76 -31.74 28.45
C GLN A 239 28.80 -30.25 28.80
N GLU A 240 29.76 -29.81 29.61
CA GLU A 240 29.92 -28.40 29.98
C GLU A 240 30.23 -27.52 28.76
N ILE A 241 31.17 -27.97 27.91
CA ILE A 241 31.51 -27.30 26.66
C ILE A 241 30.28 -27.23 25.74
N SER A 242 29.57 -28.36 25.58
CA SER A 242 28.37 -28.44 24.76
C SER A 242 27.25 -27.53 25.28
N LYS A 243 27.05 -27.47 26.61
CA LYS A 243 26.09 -26.56 27.25
C LYS A 243 26.46 -25.10 26.99
N SER A 244 27.74 -24.75 27.08
CA SER A 244 28.24 -23.40 26.82
C SER A 244 27.99 -22.95 25.38
N ILE A 245 28.30 -23.80 24.38
CA ILE A 245 28.03 -23.52 22.96
C ILE A 245 26.52 -23.35 22.71
N ASN A 246 25.70 -24.25 23.25
CA ASN A 246 24.25 -24.17 23.10
C ASN A 246 23.66 -22.93 23.80
N LYS A 247 24.21 -22.51 24.94
CA LYS A 247 23.84 -21.28 25.64
C LYS A 247 24.16 -20.05 24.79
N LYS A 248 25.40 -19.92 24.26
CA LYS A 248 25.78 -18.84 23.34
C LYS A 248 24.86 -18.76 22.13
N ARG A 249 24.52 -19.92 21.54
CA ARG A 249 23.58 -20.01 20.42
C ARG A 249 22.20 -19.49 20.79
N ASN A 250 21.66 -19.94 21.91
CA ASN A 250 20.34 -19.52 22.38
C ASN A 250 20.31 -18.01 22.65
N GLU A 251 21.33 -17.48 23.34
CA GLU A 251 21.47 -16.04 23.62
C GLU A 251 21.51 -15.21 22.33
N TYR A 252 22.27 -15.63 21.32
CA TYR A 252 22.30 -14.96 20.02
C TYR A 252 20.92 -14.92 19.34
N PHE A 253 20.20 -16.04 19.31
CA PHE A 253 18.87 -16.07 18.69
C PHE A 253 17.83 -15.27 19.46
N VAL A 254 17.93 -15.23 20.79
CA VAL A 254 17.11 -14.39 21.66
C VAL A 254 17.41 -12.90 21.41
N GLU A 255 18.68 -12.51 21.39
CA GLU A 255 19.08 -11.13 21.13
C GLU A 255 18.65 -10.69 19.73
N LYS A 256 18.84 -11.54 18.72
CA LYS A 256 18.36 -11.28 17.35
C LYS A 256 16.84 -11.07 17.32
N LYS A 257 16.08 -11.92 18.03
CA LYS A 257 14.62 -11.79 18.15
C LYS A 257 14.25 -10.46 18.84
N ASN A 258 14.96 -10.09 19.90
CA ASN A 258 14.74 -8.82 20.61
C ASN A 258 15.04 -7.60 19.73
N GLN A 259 16.11 -7.63 18.94
CA GLN A 259 16.44 -6.59 17.96
C GLN A 259 15.35 -6.48 16.89
N ASP A 260 14.87 -7.61 16.35
CA ASP A 260 13.79 -7.64 15.37
C ASP A 260 12.48 -7.08 15.97
N LEU A 261 12.16 -7.39 17.24
CA LEU A 261 11.02 -6.83 17.96
C LEU A 261 11.15 -5.33 18.18
N LYS A 262 12.32 -4.83 18.59
CA LYS A 262 12.60 -3.39 18.74
C LYS A 262 12.43 -2.66 17.41
N ARG A 263 12.92 -3.22 16.30
CA ARG A 263 12.76 -2.67 14.94
C ARG A 263 11.30 -2.72 14.48
N LEU A 264 10.58 -3.79 14.75
CA LEU A 264 9.15 -3.91 14.44
C LEU A 264 8.33 -2.84 15.17
N LYS A 265 8.59 -2.62 16.47
CA LYS A 265 7.97 -1.54 17.24
C LYS A 265 8.24 -0.18 16.60
N LYS A 266 9.49 0.14 16.27
CA LYS A 266 9.85 1.39 15.56
C LYS A 266 9.18 1.55 14.20
N LYS A 267 9.05 0.46 13.43
CA LYS A 267 8.33 0.49 12.14
C LYS A 267 6.85 0.77 12.33
N ASN A 268 6.21 0.13 13.31
CA ASN A 268 4.81 0.36 13.62
C ASN A 268 4.56 1.77 14.17
N THR A 269 5.45 2.32 15.01
CA THR A 269 5.32 3.71 15.47
C THR A 269 5.36 4.69 14.31
N ILE A 270 6.26 4.49 13.34
CA ILE A 270 6.30 5.32 12.12
C ILE A 270 5.00 5.19 11.33
N SER A 271 4.46 3.98 11.15
CA SER A 271 3.16 3.80 10.49
C SER A 271 2.04 4.54 11.22
N SER A 272 2.02 4.49 12.55
CA SER A 272 1.06 5.25 13.38
C SER A 272 1.26 6.77 13.26
N GLU A 273 2.50 7.26 13.22
CA GLU A 273 2.82 8.68 13.01
C GLU A 273 2.29 9.17 11.65
N ILE A 274 2.42 8.37 10.58
CA ILE A 274 1.85 8.69 9.26
C ILE A 274 0.32 8.81 9.35
N THR A 275 -0.36 7.88 10.05
CA THR A 275 -1.81 7.99 10.24
C THR A 275 -2.21 9.21 11.08
N ALA A 276 -1.40 9.58 12.08
CA ALA A 276 -1.65 10.75 12.92
C ALA A 276 -1.52 12.08 12.16
N LEU A 277 -0.81 12.12 11.02
CA LEU A 277 -0.76 13.32 10.16
C LEU A 277 -2.14 13.65 9.57
N ILE A 278 -3.01 12.65 9.39
CA ILE A 278 -4.36 12.82 8.83
C ILE A 278 -5.28 13.53 9.84
N LEU A 279 -5.13 13.25 11.14
CA LEU A 279 -6.01 13.78 12.20
C LEU A 279 -5.90 15.30 12.42
N LYS A 280 -4.91 15.97 11.83
CA LYS A 280 -4.62 17.40 12.08
C LYS A 280 -5.42 18.39 11.21
N ASP A 281 -6.55 17.96 10.64
CA ASP A 281 -7.43 18.73 9.75
C ASP A 281 -6.71 19.67 8.78
N ILE A 282 -6.33 19.09 7.64
CA ILE A 282 -5.54 19.77 6.62
C ILE A 282 -6.48 20.49 5.63
N ASN A 283 -6.80 21.74 5.95
CA ASN A 283 -7.71 22.58 5.15
C ASN A 283 -7.06 23.44 4.05
N SER A 284 -5.74 23.32 3.85
CA SER A 284 -4.99 24.18 2.92
C SER A 284 -3.93 23.41 2.15
N HIS A 285 -3.68 23.83 0.91
CA HIS A 285 -2.65 23.27 0.04
C HIS A 285 -1.26 23.28 0.70
N PHE A 286 -0.88 24.40 1.34
CA PHE A 286 0.42 24.51 2.02
C PHE A 286 0.58 23.52 3.18
N LYS A 287 -0.50 23.27 3.93
CA LYS A 287 -0.50 22.26 4.99
C LYS A 287 -0.37 20.85 4.39
N TRP A 288 -1.02 20.56 3.25
CA TRP A 288 -0.86 19.30 2.52
C TRP A 288 0.56 19.09 1.98
N GLU A 289 1.21 20.15 1.49
CA GLU A 289 2.60 20.09 1.04
C GLU A 289 3.55 19.76 2.20
N LYS A 290 3.40 20.45 3.34
CA LYS A 290 4.15 20.16 4.57
C LYS A 290 3.92 18.73 5.08
N ALA A 291 2.67 18.27 5.08
CA ALA A 291 2.32 16.91 5.50
C ALA A 291 2.90 15.85 4.54
N THR A 292 2.93 16.13 3.24
CA THR A 292 3.53 15.24 2.24
C THR A 292 5.03 15.11 2.46
N LYS A 293 5.75 16.23 2.66
CA LYS A 293 7.19 16.21 2.98
C LYS A 293 7.49 15.38 4.24
N LYS A 294 6.71 15.57 5.31
CA LYS A 294 6.84 14.76 6.54
C LYS A 294 6.54 13.28 6.30
N CYS A 295 5.53 12.97 5.50
CA CYS A 295 5.19 11.59 5.13
C CYS A 295 6.35 10.91 4.37
N ASP A 296 6.98 11.63 3.44
CA ASP A 296 8.14 11.15 2.70
C ASP A 296 9.37 10.93 3.60
N GLU A 297 9.64 11.85 4.53
CA GLU A 297 10.69 11.70 5.55
C GLU A 297 10.45 10.46 6.43
N LEU A 298 9.22 10.24 6.89
CA LEU A 298 8.84 9.07 7.68
C LEU A 298 8.98 7.78 6.88
N HIS A 299 8.61 7.79 5.61
CA HIS A 299 8.78 6.65 4.71
C HIS A 299 10.26 6.31 4.49
N LEU A 300 11.13 7.30 4.35
CA LEU A 300 12.58 7.10 4.27
C LEU A 300 13.15 6.53 5.58
N LYS A 301 12.73 7.07 6.74
CA LYS A 301 13.09 6.54 8.07
C LYS A 301 12.62 5.10 8.25
N TRP A 302 11.45 4.75 7.73
CA TRP A 302 10.95 3.37 7.78
C TRP A 302 11.83 2.42 6.95
N LYS A 303 12.26 2.86 5.75
CA LYS A 303 13.13 2.09 4.87
C LYS A 303 14.53 1.87 5.46
N SER A 304 15.09 2.87 6.15
CA SER A 304 16.43 2.77 6.74
C SER A 304 16.52 1.78 7.92
N LEU A 305 15.40 1.38 8.52
CA LEU A 305 15.36 0.39 9.61
C LEU A 305 15.69 -1.06 9.18
N GLY A 306 15.92 -1.30 7.87
CA GLY A 306 16.39 -2.58 7.35
C GLY A 306 15.32 -3.67 7.27
N ARG A 307 15.74 -4.87 6.85
CA ARG A 307 14.87 -6.04 6.68
C ARG A 307 14.64 -6.77 8.02
N LEU A 308 13.41 -7.25 8.21
CA LEU A 308 13.00 -8.10 9.34
C LEU A 308 12.85 -9.56 8.87
N ARG A 309 12.62 -10.50 9.80
CA ARG A 309 12.18 -11.87 9.49
C ARG A 309 10.90 -11.86 8.63
N LYS A 310 10.69 -12.92 7.84
CA LYS A 310 9.65 -12.97 6.78
C LYS A 310 8.26 -12.59 7.31
N GLU A 311 7.83 -13.14 8.44
CA GLU A 311 6.51 -12.89 9.02
C GLU A 311 6.36 -11.43 9.43
N ASN A 312 7.22 -10.94 10.33
CA ASN A 312 7.18 -9.55 10.82
C ASN A 312 7.36 -8.51 9.70
N ASN A 313 8.12 -8.85 8.65
CA ASN A 313 8.32 -7.96 7.52
C ASN A 313 7.03 -7.79 6.71
N LYS A 314 6.26 -8.86 6.51
CA LYS A 314 4.97 -8.80 5.82
C LYS A 314 4.00 -7.88 6.55
N ASP A 315 3.88 -8.04 7.86
CA ASP A 315 2.97 -7.25 8.69
C ASP A 315 3.39 -5.76 8.73
N ALA A 316 4.69 -5.49 8.90
CA ALA A 316 5.20 -4.12 8.89
C ALA A 316 4.95 -3.42 7.55
N TRP A 317 5.14 -4.12 6.42
CA TRP A 317 4.85 -3.58 5.09
C TRP A 317 3.36 -3.36 4.87
N HIS A 318 2.50 -4.26 5.36
CA HIS A 318 1.05 -4.09 5.31
C HIS A 318 0.63 -2.81 6.05
N ASN A 319 1.08 -2.65 7.30
CA ASN A 319 0.76 -1.47 8.12
C ASN A 319 1.23 -0.16 7.48
N LEU A 320 2.44 -0.14 6.92
CA LEU A 320 2.94 1.02 6.18
C LEU A 320 2.09 1.35 4.96
N ARG A 321 1.76 0.33 4.13
CA ARG A 321 0.95 0.54 2.92
C ARG A 321 -0.45 1.02 3.27
N GLU A 322 -1.05 0.49 4.32
CA GLU A 322 -2.37 0.92 4.79
C GLU A 322 -2.34 2.37 5.27
N ALA A 323 -1.32 2.76 6.05
CA ALA A 323 -1.12 4.14 6.49
C ALA A 323 -0.93 5.11 5.32
N LEU A 324 -0.07 4.76 4.36
CA LEU A 324 0.16 5.55 3.15
C LEU A 324 -1.10 5.64 2.28
N LYS A 325 -1.81 4.51 2.09
CA LYS A 325 -3.06 4.48 1.34
C LYS A 325 -4.08 5.43 1.95
N LYS A 326 -4.31 5.34 3.26
CA LYS A 326 -5.21 6.26 3.99
C LYS A 326 -4.79 7.72 3.81
N PHE A 327 -3.50 8.02 3.91
CA PHE A 327 -2.97 9.38 3.71
C PHE A 327 -3.20 9.91 2.28
N TYR A 328 -2.90 9.12 1.26
CA TYR A 328 -3.07 9.56 -0.13
C TYR A 328 -4.53 9.58 -0.57
N ASP A 329 -5.36 8.66 -0.06
CA ASP A 329 -6.81 8.66 -0.30
C ASP A 329 -7.45 9.93 0.28
N THR A 330 -7.12 10.30 1.52
CA THR A 330 -7.62 11.55 2.14
C THR A 330 -7.12 12.82 1.44
N LYS A 331 -5.86 12.83 0.96
CA LYS A 331 -5.35 13.91 0.11
C LYS A 331 -6.14 14.03 -1.19
N ASN A 332 -6.38 12.89 -1.85
CA ASN A 332 -7.07 12.83 -3.11
C ASN A 332 -8.55 13.24 -2.98
N THR A 333 -9.23 12.82 -1.92
CA THR A 333 -10.62 13.26 -1.65
C THR A 333 -10.68 14.76 -1.40
N PHE A 334 -9.73 15.34 -0.65
CA PHE A 334 -9.64 16.79 -0.43
C PHE A 334 -9.52 17.56 -1.76
N TYR A 335 -8.55 17.20 -2.62
CA TYR A 335 -8.39 17.90 -3.90
C TYR A 335 -9.54 17.66 -4.88
N LYS A 336 -10.16 16.47 -4.86
CA LYS A 336 -11.39 16.19 -5.63
C LYS A 336 -12.52 17.11 -5.17
N GLN A 337 -12.73 17.22 -3.85
CA GLN A 337 -13.75 18.09 -3.28
C GLN A 337 -13.47 19.56 -3.61
N GLN A 338 -12.24 20.03 -3.45
CA GLN A 338 -11.84 21.40 -3.80
C GLN A 338 -12.07 21.68 -5.29
N LYS A 339 -11.76 20.74 -6.18
CA LYS A 339 -12.02 20.87 -7.63
C LYS A 339 -13.51 20.89 -7.95
N ALA A 340 -14.32 20.06 -7.29
CA ALA A 340 -15.77 20.02 -7.45
C ALA A 340 -16.41 21.35 -6.98
N ASP A 341 -15.98 21.86 -5.84
CA ASP A 341 -16.45 23.15 -5.32
C ASP A 341 -15.99 24.32 -6.22
N ASN A 342 -14.77 24.27 -6.76
CA ASN A 342 -14.31 25.23 -7.78
C ASN A 342 -15.22 25.21 -9.01
N LYS A 343 -15.57 24.01 -9.49
CA LYS A 343 -16.46 23.84 -10.66
C LYS A 343 -17.84 24.44 -10.41
N LYS A 344 -18.46 24.15 -9.25
CA LYS A 344 -19.76 24.71 -8.85
C LYS A 344 -19.74 26.24 -8.79
N ILE A 345 -18.66 26.84 -8.28
CA ILE A 345 -18.52 28.31 -8.25
C ILE A 345 -18.41 28.88 -9.66
N ILE A 346 -17.58 28.29 -10.53
CA ILE A 346 -17.46 28.74 -11.93
C ILE A 346 -18.78 28.59 -12.68
N GLU A 347 -19.52 27.50 -12.48
CA GLU A 347 -20.84 27.29 -13.08
C GLU A 347 -21.84 28.38 -12.63
N ARG A 348 -21.88 28.71 -11.32
CA ARG A 348 -22.71 29.82 -10.80
C ARG A 348 -22.29 31.17 -11.38
N GLN A 349 -21.00 31.45 -11.50
CA GLN A 349 -20.51 32.67 -12.14
C GLN A 349 -20.93 32.75 -13.61
N LEU A 350 -20.85 31.62 -14.34
CA LEU A 350 -21.31 31.53 -15.73
C LEU A 350 -22.82 31.74 -15.86
N THR A 351 -23.64 31.20 -14.95
CA THR A 351 -25.10 31.44 -15.00
C THR A 351 -25.42 32.91 -14.75
N ILE A 352 -24.79 33.55 -13.75
CA ILE A 352 -24.94 34.97 -13.48
C ILE A 352 -24.57 35.81 -14.71
N CYS A 353 -23.43 35.49 -15.34
CA CYS A 353 -22.98 36.16 -16.56
C CYS A 353 -23.98 36.01 -17.72
N LYS A 354 -24.48 34.80 -17.97
CA LYS A 354 -25.48 34.54 -19.03
C LYS A 354 -26.79 35.31 -18.79
N ILE A 355 -27.26 35.40 -17.54
CA ILE A 355 -28.47 36.17 -17.22
C ILE A 355 -28.23 37.66 -17.48
N ALA A 356 -27.08 38.20 -17.05
CA ALA A 356 -26.71 39.60 -17.31
C ALA A 356 -26.60 39.90 -18.81
N GLU A 357 -26.00 39.00 -19.59
CA GLU A 357 -25.89 39.14 -21.06
C GLU A 357 -27.25 39.14 -21.76
N LYS A 358 -28.23 38.37 -21.27
CA LYS A 358 -29.61 38.36 -21.81
C LYS A 358 -30.36 39.66 -21.55
N ILE A 359 -30.22 40.23 -20.35
CA ILE A 359 -30.98 41.43 -19.95
C ILE A 359 -30.30 42.75 -20.32
N LYS A 360 -29.07 42.72 -20.88
CA LYS A 360 -28.26 43.92 -21.13
C LYS A 360 -28.91 44.98 -22.03
N ASN A 361 -29.79 44.55 -22.96
CA ASN A 361 -30.48 45.40 -23.93
C ASN A 361 -31.97 45.62 -23.58
N ASN A 362 -32.41 45.25 -22.37
CA ASN A 362 -33.81 45.42 -21.98
C ASN A 362 -34.12 46.90 -21.68
N ASN A 363 -35.27 47.37 -22.14
CA ASN A 363 -35.74 48.75 -22.00
C ASN A 363 -36.54 49.00 -20.70
N ASP A 364 -36.87 47.95 -19.93
CA ASP A 364 -37.43 48.11 -18.59
C ASP A 364 -36.33 48.51 -17.59
N TRP A 365 -36.06 49.81 -17.53
CA TRP A 365 -34.93 50.40 -16.81
C TRP A 365 -34.96 50.17 -15.29
N GLU A 366 -36.14 49.98 -14.70
CA GLU A 366 -36.29 49.85 -13.26
C GLU A 366 -36.18 48.38 -12.83
N LYS A 367 -36.95 47.48 -13.46
CA LYS A 367 -36.89 46.04 -13.14
C LYS A 367 -35.52 45.46 -13.49
N THR A 368 -34.97 45.79 -14.65
CA THR A 368 -33.66 45.29 -15.08
C THR A 368 -32.53 45.78 -14.17
N SER A 369 -32.62 47.01 -13.67
CA SER A 369 -31.65 47.56 -12.71
C SER A 369 -31.67 46.80 -11.38
N ARG A 370 -32.85 46.48 -10.84
CA ARG A 370 -32.97 45.68 -9.61
C ARG A 370 -32.43 44.27 -9.83
N GLN A 371 -32.72 43.66 -10.97
CA GLN A 371 -32.23 42.33 -11.33
C GLN A 371 -30.70 42.29 -11.46
N LEU A 372 -30.09 43.27 -12.13
CA LEU A 372 -28.63 43.39 -12.22
C LEU A 372 -27.98 43.63 -10.86
N MET A 373 -28.58 44.44 -9.98
CA MET A 373 -28.08 44.61 -8.60
C MET A 373 -28.14 43.31 -7.80
N LYS A 374 -29.21 42.52 -7.97
CA LYS A 374 -29.32 41.18 -7.35
C LYS A 374 -28.21 40.24 -7.85
N LEU A 375 -27.98 40.20 -9.17
CA LEU A 375 -26.90 39.42 -9.77
C LEU A 375 -25.50 39.85 -9.30
N GLN A 376 -25.27 41.15 -9.11
CA GLN A 376 -24.02 41.67 -8.53
C GLN A 376 -23.83 41.21 -7.09
N LYS A 377 -24.90 41.15 -6.30
CA LYS A 377 -24.86 40.64 -4.92
C LYS A 377 -24.56 39.14 -4.90
N GLU A 378 -25.27 38.35 -5.71
CA GLU A 378 -25.04 36.91 -5.88
C GLU A 378 -23.60 36.61 -6.35
N TRP A 379 -23.05 37.44 -7.24
CA TRP A 379 -21.66 37.33 -7.69
C TRP A 379 -20.68 37.51 -6.52
N LYS A 380 -20.87 38.56 -5.69
CA LYS A 380 -20.01 38.80 -4.51
C LYS A 380 -20.11 37.66 -3.49
N GLU A 381 -21.30 37.13 -3.28
CA GLU A 381 -21.55 35.99 -2.38
C GLU A 381 -20.92 34.69 -2.88
N SER A 382 -20.72 34.53 -4.20
CA SER A 382 -20.09 33.34 -4.80
C SER A 382 -18.61 33.14 -4.43
N LYS A 383 -18.02 34.03 -3.61
CA LYS A 383 -16.59 34.08 -3.21
C LYS A 383 -15.66 34.03 -4.43
N PHE A 384 -15.22 35.21 -4.86
CA PHE A 384 -14.30 35.37 -5.99
C PHE A 384 -13.01 34.57 -5.77
N ARG A 385 -12.75 33.57 -6.63
CA ARG A 385 -11.46 32.87 -6.65
C ARG A 385 -10.58 33.49 -7.74
N SER A 386 -9.37 33.90 -7.38
CA SER A 386 -8.36 34.34 -8.32
C SER A 386 -8.05 33.20 -9.31
N GLY A 387 -8.44 33.38 -10.56
CA GLY A 387 -8.21 32.40 -11.60
C GLY A 387 -8.62 32.95 -12.96
N LYS A 388 -7.85 32.61 -14.00
CA LYS A 388 -8.01 33.15 -15.35
C LYS A 388 -9.47 33.07 -15.86
N LYS A 389 -10.11 31.91 -15.69
CA LYS A 389 -11.52 31.72 -16.09
C LYS A 389 -12.50 32.60 -15.29
N SER A 390 -12.34 32.74 -13.98
CA SER A 390 -13.21 33.60 -13.16
C SER A 390 -13.05 35.07 -13.56
N GLN A 391 -11.84 35.49 -13.92
CA GLN A 391 -11.55 36.84 -14.40
C GLN A 391 -12.21 37.10 -15.77
N GLU A 392 -12.08 36.17 -16.72
CA GLU A 392 -12.74 36.27 -18.03
C GLU A 392 -14.27 36.38 -17.89
N ILE A 393 -14.88 35.58 -17.01
CA ILE A 393 -16.33 35.64 -16.76
C ILE A 393 -16.72 36.97 -16.09
N TRP A 394 -15.90 37.47 -15.16
CA TRP A 394 -16.13 38.77 -14.52
C TRP A 394 -16.12 39.91 -15.54
N GLU A 395 -15.16 39.93 -16.45
CA GLU A 395 -15.05 40.96 -17.48
C GLU A 395 -16.29 40.94 -18.40
N ARG A 396 -16.77 39.75 -18.78
CA ARG A 396 -18.02 39.61 -19.54
C ARG A 396 -19.25 40.12 -18.77
N PHE A 397 -19.38 39.73 -17.51
CA PHE A 397 -20.48 40.18 -16.65
C PHE A 397 -20.46 41.71 -16.44
N LYS A 398 -19.26 42.27 -16.22
CA LYS A 398 -19.04 43.71 -16.08
C LYS A 398 -19.41 44.42 -17.38
N PHE A 399 -18.97 43.92 -18.53
CA PHE A 399 -19.30 44.48 -19.83
C PHE A 399 -20.82 44.51 -20.09
N ALA A 400 -21.53 43.42 -19.79
CA ALA A 400 -23.00 43.37 -19.90
C ALA A 400 -23.68 44.39 -18.99
N SER A 401 -23.24 44.49 -17.73
CA SER A 401 -23.76 45.45 -16.76
C SER A 401 -23.50 46.90 -17.19
N ASP A 402 -22.26 47.20 -17.61
CA ASP A 402 -21.84 48.53 -18.06
C ASP A 402 -22.63 48.97 -19.30
N THR A 403 -22.92 48.03 -20.22
CA THR A 403 -23.73 48.31 -21.42
C THR A 403 -25.12 48.80 -21.04
N PHE A 404 -25.81 48.09 -20.13
CA PHE A 404 -27.14 48.49 -19.65
C PHE A 404 -27.11 49.83 -18.91
N PHE A 405 -26.19 50.02 -17.95
CA PHE A 405 -26.13 51.26 -17.18
C PHE A 405 -25.71 52.46 -18.02
N LYS A 406 -24.85 52.29 -19.03
CA LYS A 406 -24.55 53.34 -20.03
C LYS A 406 -25.78 53.70 -20.85
N ALA A 407 -26.54 52.70 -21.32
CA ALA A 407 -27.78 52.93 -22.07
C ALA A 407 -28.83 53.66 -21.21
N LYS A 408 -29.03 53.22 -19.97
CA LYS A 408 -29.91 53.87 -18.97
C LYS A 408 -29.48 55.32 -18.73
N LYS A 409 -28.19 55.55 -18.47
CA LYS A 409 -27.64 56.90 -18.24
C LYS A 409 -27.86 57.81 -19.45
N ARG A 410 -27.69 57.30 -20.68
CA ARG A 410 -27.96 58.04 -21.92
C ARG A 410 -29.45 58.38 -22.05
N HIS A 411 -30.35 57.42 -21.81
CA HIS A 411 -31.79 57.63 -21.87
C HIS A 411 -32.27 58.73 -20.90
N TYR A 412 -31.90 58.64 -19.62
CA TYR A 412 -32.28 59.67 -18.64
C TYR A 412 -31.59 61.02 -18.89
N LYS A 413 -30.38 61.04 -19.47
CA LYS A 413 -29.72 62.29 -19.90
C LYS A 413 -30.51 62.97 -21.02
N GLU A 414 -31.00 62.22 -22.00
CA GLU A 414 -31.82 62.75 -23.09
C GLU A 414 -33.20 63.23 -22.60
N ILE A 415 -33.84 62.50 -21.68
CA ILE A 415 -35.07 62.98 -21.02
C ILE A 415 -34.81 64.30 -20.31
N LYS A 416 -33.75 64.39 -19.49
CA LYS A 416 -33.42 65.61 -18.76
C LYS A 416 -33.11 66.79 -19.69
N LYS A 417 -32.43 66.56 -20.82
CA LYS A 417 -32.22 67.61 -21.84
C LYS A 417 -33.53 68.10 -22.43
N LYS A 418 -34.44 67.19 -22.80
CA LYS A 418 -35.78 67.54 -23.29
C LYS A 418 -36.56 68.35 -22.26
N GLU A 419 -36.56 67.93 -20.99
CA GLU A 419 -37.20 68.66 -19.89
C GLU A 419 -36.64 70.08 -19.74
N VAL A 420 -35.31 70.25 -19.80
CA VAL A 420 -34.67 71.57 -19.72
C VAL A 420 -35.02 72.45 -20.92
N TYR A 421 -35.06 71.87 -22.13
CA TYR A 421 -35.46 72.58 -23.35
C TYR A 421 -36.94 73.02 -23.28
N THR A 422 -37.85 72.09 -22.98
CA THR A 422 -39.28 72.37 -22.78
C THR A 422 -39.50 73.45 -21.73
N TYR A 423 -38.77 73.39 -20.61
CA TYR A 423 -38.85 74.41 -19.56
C TYR A 423 -38.40 75.81 -20.04
N LYS A 424 -37.31 75.89 -20.82
CA LYS A 424 -36.84 77.15 -21.40
C LYS A 424 -37.86 77.76 -22.37
N GLU A 425 -38.40 76.96 -23.28
CA GLU A 425 -39.41 77.41 -24.24
C GLU A 425 -40.71 77.85 -23.53
N LYS A 426 -41.16 77.10 -22.52
CA LYS A 426 -42.28 77.53 -21.68
C LYS A 426 -42.00 78.85 -20.96
N LYS A 427 -40.80 79.05 -20.43
CA LYS A 427 -40.44 80.32 -19.80
C LYS A 427 -40.46 81.49 -20.80
N LYS A 428 -40.03 81.27 -22.05
CA LYS A 428 -40.12 82.28 -23.13
C LYS A 428 -41.57 82.64 -23.44
N ILE A 429 -42.45 81.65 -23.62
CA ILE A 429 -43.89 81.90 -23.87
C ILE A 429 -44.50 82.72 -22.72
N ILE A 430 -44.19 82.41 -21.46
CA ILE A 430 -44.65 83.20 -20.31
C ILE A 430 -44.15 84.66 -20.43
N GLN A 431 -42.90 84.87 -20.82
CA GLN A 431 -42.34 86.21 -20.98
C GLN A 431 -43.00 86.97 -22.14
N GLU A 432 -43.19 86.33 -23.29
CA GLU A 432 -43.87 86.90 -24.45
C GLU A 432 -45.32 87.32 -24.12
N ILE A 433 -46.05 86.52 -23.33
CA ILE A 433 -47.41 86.87 -22.88
C ILE A 433 -47.39 88.04 -21.88
N LYS A 434 -46.37 88.15 -21.02
CA LYS A 434 -46.22 89.30 -20.11
C LYS A 434 -45.99 90.59 -20.89
N GLU A 435 -45.10 90.55 -21.88
CA GLU A 435 -44.73 91.67 -22.74
C GLU A 435 -45.82 92.03 -23.76
N PHE A 436 -46.72 91.10 -24.08
CA PHE A 436 -47.87 91.33 -24.96
C PHE A 436 -48.80 92.44 -24.41
N LYS A 437 -48.88 93.55 -25.13
CA LYS A 437 -49.78 94.69 -24.88
C LYS A 437 -51.05 94.54 -25.72
N LEU A 438 -52.19 94.88 -25.10
CA LEU A 438 -53.52 94.81 -25.71
C LEU A 438 -53.64 95.90 -26.80
N SER A 439 -54.11 95.53 -27.97
CA SER A 439 -54.36 96.39 -29.12
C SER A 439 -55.83 96.84 -29.16
N SER A 440 -56.17 97.78 -30.04
CA SER A 440 -57.54 98.28 -30.24
C SER A 440 -58.47 97.30 -30.98
N ASP A 441 -57.97 96.12 -31.39
CA ASP A 441 -58.73 95.07 -32.10
C ASP A 441 -58.82 93.78 -31.25
N SER A 442 -59.87 93.69 -30.43
CA SER A 442 -60.09 92.64 -29.44
C SER A 442 -60.07 91.22 -30.04
N ASN A 443 -60.60 91.05 -31.26
CA ASN A 443 -60.66 89.73 -31.93
C ASN A 443 -59.29 89.19 -32.32
N LYS A 444 -58.37 90.05 -32.77
CA LYS A 444 -56.99 89.63 -33.12
C LYS A 444 -56.18 89.23 -31.89
N ASP A 445 -56.40 89.90 -30.76
CA ASP A 445 -55.71 89.61 -29.50
C ASP A 445 -56.18 88.29 -28.89
N ILE A 446 -57.48 87.99 -28.96
CA ILE A 446 -58.03 86.68 -28.57
C ILE A 446 -57.43 85.55 -29.41
N GLN A 447 -57.28 85.74 -30.73
CA GLN A 447 -56.64 84.75 -31.59
C GLN A 447 -55.17 84.52 -31.24
N LYS A 448 -54.42 85.58 -30.89
CA LYS A 448 -53.02 85.47 -30.43
C LYS A 448 -52.92 84.75 -29.09
N LEU A 449 -53.79 85.05 -28.12
CA LEU A 449 -53.84 84.35 -26.83
C LEU A 449 -54.21 82.86 -26.99
N LYS A 450 -55.13 82.54 -27.92
CA LYS A 450 -55.45 81.15 -28.29
C LYS A 450 -54.24 80.43 -28.92
N LYS A 451 -53.44 81.12 -29.76
CA LYS A 451 -52.19 80.56 -30.32
C LYS A 451 -51.17 80.22 -29.23
N PHE A 452 -50.96 81.09 -28.25
CA PHE A 452 -50.07 80.80 -27.12
C PHE A 452 -50.53 79.59 -26.29
N ARG A 453 -51.85 79.40 -26.11
CA ARG A 453 -52.41 78.20 -25.45
C ARG A 453 -52.14 76.92 -26.24
N ILE A 454 -52.25 76.96 -27.57
CA ILE A 454 -51.96 75.83 -28.45
C ILE A 454 -50.45 75.49 -28.41
N GLU A 455 -49.58 76.50 -28.48
CA GLU A 455 -48.12 76.32 -28.40
C GLU A 455 -47.68 75.77 -27.04
N TRP A 456 -48.32 76.22 -25.96
CA TRP A 456 -48.10 75.66 -24.62
C TRP A 456 -48.48 74.18 -24.51
N GLY A 457 -49.62 73.80 -25.10
CA GLY A 457 -50.11 72.42 -25.10
C GLY A 457 -49.25 71.45 -25.91
N LYS A 458 -48.52 71.94 -26.92
CA LYS A 458 -47.53 71.14 -27.67
C LYS A 458 -46.28 70.82 -26.85
N LEU A 459 -45.96 71.66 -25.87
CA LEU A 459 -44.79 71.51 -25.00
C LEU A 459 -45.10 70.56 -23.83
N ASN A 460 -44.95 69.26 -24.09
CA ASN A 460 -45.04 68.23 -23.06
C ASN A 460 -43.66 67.90 -22.47
N ASN A 461 -43.66 67.23 -21.32
CA ASN A 461 -42.46 66.73 -20.62
C ASN A 461 -41.69 67.80 -19.81
N ILE A 462 -42.18 68.12 -18.62
CA ILE A 462 -41.51 69.00 -17.63
C ILE A 462 -41.15 68.16 -16.40
N SER A 463 -39.98 68.42 -15.82
CA SER A 463 -39.59 67.87 -14.53
C SER A 463 -40.63 68.14 -13.44
N LYS A 464 -40.88 67.17 -12.55
CA LYS A 464 -41.83 67.31 -11.44
C LYS A 464 -41.59 68.54 -10.56
N SER A 465 -40.32 68.93 -10.35
CA SER A 465 -39.94 70.11 -9.58
C SER A 465 -40.26 71.46 -10.24
N LYS A 466 -40.60 71.46 -11.54
CA LYS A 466 -40.84 72.66 -12.35
C LYS A 466 -42.29 72.76 -12.84
N ILE A 467 -43.20 71.96 -12.29
CA ILE A 467 -44.62 71.91 -12.69
C ILE A 467 -45.34 73.24 -12.41
N TYR A 468 -44.94 74.00 -11.39
CA TYR A 468 -45.52 75.32 -11.02
C TYR A 468 -45.58 76.33 -12.18
N ILE A 469 -44.75 76.15 -13.22
CA ILE A 469 -44.77 76.98 -14.42
C ILE A 469 -46.10 76.87 -15.18
N ASN A 470 -46.81 75.74 -15.08
CA ASN A 470 -48.14 75.61 -15.66
C ASN A 470 -49.13 76.54 -14.96
N ASP A 471 -49.10 76.63 -13.63
CA ASP A 471 -49.99 77.51 -12.85
C ASP A 471 -49.71 78.97 -13.22
N GLN A 472 -48.44 79.37 -13.25
CA GLN A 472 -48.04 80.73 -13.67
C GLN A 472 -48.53 81.10 -15.08
N PHE A 473 -48.50 80.16 -16.01
CA PHE A 473 -48.99 80.39 -17.38
C PHE A 473 -50.51 80.60 -17.40
N PHE A 474 -51.27 79.75 -16.72
CA PHE A 474 -52.73 79.87 -16.67
C PHE A 474 -53.16 81.15 -15.95
N ASP A 475 -52.51 81.53 -14.85
CA ASP A 475 -52.79 82.78 -14.14
C ASP A 475 -52.61 84.01 -15.03
N ILE A 476 -51.49 84.06 -15.79
CA ILE A 476 -51.16 85.19 -16.66
C ILE A 476 -52.11 85.24 -17.86
N ILE A 477 -52.41 84.11 -18.50
CA ILE A 477 -53.36 84.06 -19.62
C ILE A 477 -54.76 84.45 -19.16
N ASN A 478 -55.24 83.92 -18.03
CA ASN A 478 -56.57 84.24 -17.51
C ASN A 478 -56.67 85.72 -17.13
N SER A 479 -55.63 86.30 -16.53
CA SER A 479 -55.57 87.74 -16.24
C SER A 479 -55.60 88.62 -17.50
N LYS A 480 -55.03 88.17 -18.62
CA LYS A 480 -55.07 88.92 -19.90
C LYS A 480 -56.40 88.75 -20.63
N LEU A 481 -57.04 87.57 -20.52
CA LEU A 481 -58.37 87.30 -21.08
C LEU A 481 -59.49 88.02 -20.31
N SER A 482 -59.40 88.10 -18.98
CA SER A 482 -60.36 88.85 -18.16
C SER A 482 -60.32 90.37 -18.45
N LYS A 483 -59.13 90.91 -18.73
CA LYS A 483 -58.96 92.30 -19.21
C LYS A 483 -59.58 92.57 -20.59
N LEU A 484 -59.88 91.53 -21.36
CA LEU A 484 -60.58 91.60 -22.66
C LEU A 484 -62.09 91.35 -22.54
N GLY A 485 -62.63 91.20 -21.33
CA GLY A 485 -64.08 91.04 -21.07
C GLY A 485 -64.63 89.64 -21.32
N ILE A 486 -63.76 88.63 -21.42
CA ILE A 486 -64.16 87.22 -21.53
C ILE A 486 -63.90 86.58 -20.17
N ASP A 487 -64.94 86.49 -19.33
CA ASP A 487 -64.88 85.76 -18.08
C ASP A 487 -65.45 84.34 -18.25
N LYS A 488 -64.59 83.38 -17.87
CA LYS A 488 -64.73 81.91 -17.85
C LYS A 488 -64.85 81.17 -19.19
#